data_AF-A0A6L3IJK2-F1
#
_entry.id   AF-A0A6L3IJK2-F1
#
_cell.length_a   1.000
_cell.length_b   1.000
_cell.length_c   1.000
_cell.angle_alpha   90.00
_cell.angle_beta   90.00
_cell.angle_gamma   90.00
#
_symmetry.space_group_name_H-M   'P 1'
#
loop_
_entity.id
_entity.type
_entity.pdbx_description
1 polymer ?
#
loop_
_entity_poly.entity_id
_entity_poly.type
_entity_poly.pdbx_seq_one_letter_code
_entity_poly.pdbx_strand_id
1 'polypeptide(L)'
;MKKLYVYADFDWLKEMELIGELGYESLRGADSYSFTFNNEWLRQHSNLFLSDDLNNYPGQQYTQPDKDIFGCFSDALPDRWGRTLLLRREQIAAAEEKRPIRRLSSFDFLTGIDDFSRMGGFR
;
A
#
# COMPACT_ATOMS: atom_id res chain seq x y z
N MET A 1 9.51 5.49 10.25
CA MET A 1 8.22 5.34 9.55
C MET A 1 8.36 5.79 8.10
N LYS A 2 8.10 4.89 7.13
CA LYS A 2 7.94 5.24 5.71
C LYS A 2 6.48 5.66 5.46
N LYS A 3 6.26 6.47 4.43
CA LYS A 3 4.93 6.94 4.03
C LYS A 3 4.75 6.79 2.53
N LEU A 4 3.52 6.52 2.12
CA LEU A 4 3.08 6.46 0.74
C LEU A 4 1.78 7.24 0.60
N TYR A 5 1.73 8.15 -0.36
CA TYR A 5 0.49 8.85 -0.68
C TYR A 5 -0.36 7.93 -1.54
N VAL A 6 -1.65 7.84 -1.22
CA VAL A 6 -2.60 7.00 -1.94
C VAL A 6 -3.60 7.92 -2.63
N TYR A 7 -3.65 7.84 -3.95
CA TYR A 7 -4.55 8.58 -4.80
C TYR A 7 -5.64 7.66 -5.38
N ALA A 8 -6.83 8.22 -5.56
CA ALA A 8 -7.92 7.63 -6.30
C ALA A 8 -7.85 8.10 -7.75
N ASP A 9 -7.75 7.14 -8.65
CA ASP A 9 -7.83 7.26 -10.11
C ASP A 9 -9.00 6.38 -10.58
N PHE A 10 -10.20 6.71 -10.11
CA PHE A 10 -11.43 5.98 -10.43
C PHE A 10 -12.10 6.57 -11.67
N ASP A 11 -12.71 5.72 -12.51
CA ASP A 11 -13.32 6.13 -13.79
C ASP A 11 -14.40 7.23 -13.68
N TRP A 12 -15.04 7.36 -12.51
CA TRP A 12 -16.09 8.35 -12.25
C TRP A 12 -15.54 9.67 -11.66
N LEU A 13 -14.27 9.71 -11.27
CA LEU A 13 -13.60 10.93 -10.87
C LEU A 13 -13.14 11.72 -12.11
N LYS A 14 -13.18 13.05 -12.02
CA LYS A 14 -12.73 13.91 -13.12
C LYS A 14 -11.21 13.99 -13.21
N GLU A 15 -10.56 13.95 -12.05
CA GLU A 15 -9.12 14.06 -11.86
C GLU A 15 -8.72 13.15 -10.70
N MET A 16 -7.43 12.82 -10.60
CA MET A 16 -6.92 12.02 -9.48
C MET A 16 -7.06 12.79 -8.17
N GLU A 17 -7.61 12.16 -7.14
CA GLU A 17 -7.84 12.78 -5.84
C GLU A 17 -7.01 12.09 -4.75
N LEU A 18 -6.43 12.87 -3.83
CA LEU A 18 -5.66 12.32 -2.72
C LEU A 18 -6.60 11.70 -1.68
N ILE A 19 -6.54 10.38 -1.51
CA ILE A 19 -7.33 9.65 -0.51
C ILE A 19 -6.72 9.78 0.88
N GLY A 20 -5.39 9.67 0.98
CA GLY A 20 -4.71 9.67 2.27
C GLY A 20 -3.26 9.21 2.22
N GLU A 21 -2.74 8.86 3.39
CA GLU A 21 -1.37 8.42 3.59
C GLU A 21 -1.35 7.02 4.22
N LEU A 22 -0.68 6.08 3.54
CA LEU A 22 -0.31 4.77 4.08
C LEU A 22 1.06 4.87 4.76
N GLY A 23 1.08 4.69 6.07
CA GLY A 23 2.28 4.57 6.88
C GLY A 23 2.76 3.13 6.99
N TYR A 24 4.07 2.94 7.01
CA TYR A 24 4.72 1.65 7.23
C TYR A 24 5.86 1.77 8.23
N GLU A 25 5.89 0.86 9.19
CA GLU A 25 6.96 0.70 10.16
C GLU A 25 7.30 -0.78 10.35
N SER A 26 8.58 -1.08 10.51
CA SER A 26 9.05 -2.43 10.81
C SER A 26 9.89 -2.38 12.08
N LEU A 27 9.43 -3.04 13.14
CA LEU A 27 10.09 -3.09 14.43
C LEU A 27 10.42 -4.54 14.77
N ARG A 28 11.73 -4.89 14.83
CA ARG A 28 12.21 -6.24 15.16
C ARG A 28 11.58 -7.35 14.29
N GLY A 29 11.27 -7.05 13.03
CA GLY A 29 10.67 -7.99 12.08
C GLY A 29 9.15 -8.12 12.18
N ALA A 30 8.49 -7.36 13.06
CA ALA A 30 7.06 -7.15 13.05
C ALA A 30 6.76 -5.88 12.24
N ASP A 31 6.01 -6.06 11.16
CA ASP A 31 5.57 -4.98 10.29
C ASP A 31 4.23 -4.42 10.81
N SER A 32 4.09 -3.10 10.77
CA SER A 32 2.88 -2.38 11.19
C SER A 32 2.53 -1.35 10.11
N TYR A 33 1.25 -1.33 9.76
CA TYR A 33 0.72 -0.39 8.79
C TYR A 33 -0.29 0.52 9.45
N SER A 34 -0.25 1.77 9.02
CA SER A 34 -1.23 2.76 9.43
C SER A 34 -1.81 3.47 8.23
N PHE A 35 -3.04 3.94 8.35
CA PHE A 35 -3.66 4.75 7.31
C PHE A 35 -4.26 6.00 7.93
N THR A 36 -4.07 7.13 7.25
CA THR A 36 -4.70 8.40 7.62
C THR A 36 -5.36 8.98 6.39
N PHE A 37 -6.68 9.13 6.45
CA PHE A 37 -7.43 9.76 5.36
C PHE A 37 -7.11 11.25 5.24
N ASN A 38 -7.17 11.75 4.02
CA ASN A 38 -7.25 13.16 3.74
C ASN A 38 -8.63 13.70 4.17
N ASN A 39 -8.64 14.84 4.86
CA ASN A 39 -9.90 15.42 5.37
C ASN A 39 -10.85 15.87 4.26
N GLU A 40 -10.33 16.28 3.09
CA GLU A 40 -11.15 16.66 1.95
C GLU A 40 -11.81 15.43 1.31
N TRP A 41 -11.04 14.34 1.16
CA TRP A 41 -11.58 13.06 0.72
C TRP A 41 -12.74 12.59 1.62
N LEU A 42 -12.56 12.63 2.95
CA LEU A 42 -13.62 12.27 3.90
C LEU A 42 -14.86 13.17 3.78
N ARG A 43 -14.68 14.47 3.50
CA ARG A 43 -15.80 15.41 3.33
C ARG A 43 -16.60 15.13 2.07
N GLN A 44 -15.91 14.87 0.95
CA GLN A 44 -16.52 14.69 -0.35
C GLN A 44 -17.10 13.28 -0.54
N HIS A 45 -16.40 12.26 -0.04
CA HIS A 45 -16.70 10.84 -0.29
C HIS A 45 -17.00 10.05 0.99
N SER A 46 -17.60 10.67 2.00
CA SER A 46 -17.89 10.06 3.32
C SER A 46 -18.62 8.70 3.28
N ASN A 47 -19.43 8.46 2.25
CA ASN A 47 -20.21 7.24 2.08
C ASN A 47 -19.47 6.12 1.31
N LEU A 48 -18.27 6.38 0.80
CA LEU A 48 -17.46 5.41 0.07
C LEU A 48 -16.50 4.71 1.04
N PHE A 49 -16.72 3.42 1.27
CA PHE A 49 -15.84 2.59 2.10
C PHE A 49 -14.86 1.82 1.21
N LEU A 50 -13.57 1.94 1.51
CA LEU A 50 -12.53 1.26 0.71
C LEU A 50 -12.38 -0.22 1.07
N SER A 51 -12.56 -0.57 2.34
CA SER A 51 -12.54 -1.94 2.85
C SER A 51 -13.25 -2.03 4.20
N ASP A 52 -13.61 -3.25 4.60
CA ASP A 52 -14.29 -3.53 5.88
C ASP A 52 -13.42 -3.25 7.11
N ASP A 53 -12.09 -3.28 6.94
CA ASP A 53 -11.11 -3.04 7.99
C ASP A 53 -10.61 -1.58 8.06
N LEU A 54 -11.21 -0.66 7.30
CA LEU A 54 -10.84 0.74 7.25
C LEU A 54 -12.07 1.66 7.35
N ASN A 55 -12.16 2.44 8.43
CA ASN A 55 -13.34 3.24 8.72
C ASN A 55 -13.18 4.70 8.27
N ASN A 56 -14.24 5.36 7.82
CA ASN A 56 -14.17 6.75 7.36
C ASN A 56 -14.19 7.76 8.52
N TYR A 57 -13.05 7.93 9.21
CA TYR A 57 -12.90 8.95 10.24
C TYR A 57 -11.53 9.66 10.18
N PRO A 58 -11.43 10.92 10.67
CA PRO A 58 -10.17 11.65 10.73
C PRO A 58 -9.21 11.06 11.76
N GLY A 59 -7.94 10.94 11.38
CA GLY A 59 -6.89 10.44 12.26
C GLY A 59 -6.31 9.12 11.80
N GLN A 60 -5.32 8.65 12.55
CA GLN A 60 -4.54 7.47 12.18
C GLN A 60 -5.24 6.19 12.66
N GLN A 61 -5.31 5.21 11.76
CA GLN A 61 -5.83 3.88 12.02
C GLN A 61 -4.72 2.88 11.78
N TYR A 62 -4.79 1.72 12.42
CA TYR A 62 -3.81 0.65 12.26
C TYR A 62 -4.50 -0.62 11.82
N THR A 63 -3.75 -1.50 11.16
CA THR A 63 -4.24 -2.83 10.81
C THR A 63 -4.60 -3.62 12.07
N GLN A 64 -5.59 -4.52 11.94
CA GLN A 64 -5.95 -5.43 13.02
C GLN A 64 -4.81 -6.43 13.29
N PRO A 65 -4.74 -7.01 14.50
CA PRO A 65 -3.89 -8.16 14.76
C PRO A 65 -4.10 -9.25 13.70
N ASP A 66 -3.03 -9.92 13.29
CA ASP A 66 -3.01 -10.98 12.26
C ASP A 66 -3.31 -10.53 10.81
N LYS A 67 -3.53 -9.24 10.57
CA LYS A 67 -3.60 -8.67 9.21
C LYS A 67 -2.26 -8.04 8.84
N ASP A 68 -1.72 -8.49 7.72
CA ASP A 68 -0.46 -7.95 7.17
C ASP A 68 -0.62 -6.50 6.70
N ILE A 69 -1.66 -6.21 5.91
CA ILE A 69 -2.00 -4.87 5.41
C ILE A 69 -3.53 -4.72 5.32
N PHE A 70 -4.06 -3.49 5.23
CA PHE A 70 -5.50 -3.26 5.02
C PHE A 70 -5.99 -3.98 3.75
N GLY A 71 -7.21 -4.52 3.80
CA GLY A 71 -7.79 -5.35 2.74
C GLY A 71 -7.72 -4.71 1.36
N CYS A 72 -8.11 -3.43 1.26
CA CYS A 72 -8.10 -2.69 -0.01
C CYS A 72 -6.71 -2.61 -0.66
N PHE A 73 -5.63 -2.53 0.13
CA PHE A 73 -4.26 -2.52 -0.38
C PHE A 73 -3.73 -3.92 -0.66
N SER A 74 -4.28 -4.94 0.01
CA SER A 74 -3.96 -6.35 -0.28
C SER A 74 -4.35 -6.72 -1.71
N ASP A 75 -5.51 -6.21 -2.17
CA ASP A 75 -6.00 -6.42 -3.53
C ASP A 75 -5.13 -5.71 -4.59
N ALA A 76 -4.40 -4.67 -4.18
CA ALA A 76 -3.45 -3.93 -5.04
C ALA A 76 -2.04 -4.53 -5.06
N LEU A 77 -1.80 -5.62 -4.31
CA LEU A 77 -0.52 -6.33 -4.32
C LEU A 77 -0.33 -7.11 -5.62
N PRO A 78 0.92 -7.36 -6.03
CA PRO A 78 1.18 -8.22 -7.17
C PRO A 78 0.63 -9.62 -6.91
N ASP A 79 0.17 -10.24 -7.99
CA ASP A 79 -0.15 -11.66 -8.01
C ASP A 79 1.10 -12.52 -7.73
N ARG A 80 0.91 -13.85 -7.74
CA ARG A 80 2.00 -14.79 -7.48
C ARG A 80 3.18 -14.60 -8.44
N TRP A 81 2.92 -14.27 -9.70
CA TRP A 81 3.98 -14.12 -10.70
C TRP A 81 4.71 -12.78 -10.52
N GLY A 82 3.99 -11.68 -10.33
CA GLY A 82 4.55 -10.37 -10.02
C GLY A 82 5.43 -10.39 -8.76
N ARG A 83 4.99 -11.08 -7.70
CA ARG A 83 5.83 -11.30 -6.50
C ARG A 83 7.10 -12.06 -6.81
N THR A 84 7.01 -13.10 -7.64
CA THR A 84 8.18 -13.90 -8.07
C THR A 84 9.20 -13.04 -8.82
N LEU A 85 8.73 -12.17 -9.72
CA LEU A 85 9.60 -11.25 -10.46
C LEU A 85 10.31 -10.26 -9.54
N LEU A 86 9.59 -9.68 -8.57
CA LEU A 86 10.18 -8.74 -7.60
C LEU A 86 11.20 -9.42 -6.67
N LEU A 87 10.89 -10.63 -6.20
CA LEU A 87 11.83 -11.43 -5.42
C LEU A 87 13.09 -11.78 -6.23
N ARG A 88 12.94 -12.10 -7.52
CA ARG A 88 14.07 -12.38 -8.40
C ARG A 88 14.93 -11.15 -8.65
N ARG A 89 14.30 -9.98 -8.84
CA ARG A 89 15.01 -8.69 -8.97
C ARG A 89 15.87 -8.41 -7.74
N GLU A 90 15.32 -8.62 -6.54
CA GLU A 90 16.05 -8.45 -5.28
C GLU A 90 17.22 -9.44 -5.14
N GLN A 91 17.07 -10.69 -5.56
CA GLN A 91 18.17 -11.66 -5.57
C GLN A 91 19.34 -11.22 -6.46
N ILE A 92 19.04 -10.70 -7.65
CA ILE A 92 20.06 -10.22 -8.59
C ILE A 92 20.78 -9.00 -8.00
N ALA A 93 20.01 -8.00 -7.53
CA ALA A 93 20.57 -6.78 -6.92
C ALA A 93 21.45 -7.10 -5.70
N ALA A 94 21.00 -8.00 -4.82
CA ALA A 94 21.78 -8.40 -3.64
C ALA A 94 23.12 -9.07 -4.02
N ALA A 95 23.13 -9.89 -5.08
CA ALA A 95 24.35 -10.53 -5.57
C ALA A 95 25.33 -9.50 -6.17
N GLU A 96 24.83 -8.54 -6.97
CA GLU A 96 25.62 -7.47 -7.56
C GLU A 96 26.22 -6.54 -6.49
N GLU A 97 25.42 -6.21 -5.47
CA GLU A 97 25.82 -5.36 -4.33
C GLU A 97 26.61 -6.13 -3.26
N LYS A 98 26.81 -7.45 -3.42
CA LYS A 98 27.49 -8.34 -2.45
C LYS A 98 26.92 -8.25 -1.03
N ARG A 99 25.59 -8.13 -0.92
CA ARG A 99 24.86 -8.08 0.35
C ARG A 99 23.93 -9.29 0.49
N PRO A 100 23.49 -9.64 1.71
CA PRO A 100 22.43 -10.63 1.86
C PRO A 100 21.13 -10.17 1.21
N ILE A 101 20.34 -11.15 0.74
CA ILE A 101 18.99 -10.93 0.19
C ILE A 101 18.10 -10.37 1.29
N ARG A 102 17.41 -9.27 1.01
CA ARG A 102 16.43 -8.68 1.94
C ARG A 102 15.09 -9.42 1.82
N ARG A 103 14.39 -9.57 2.94
CA ARG A 103 12.97 -9.94 2.93
C ARG A 103 12.16 -8.75 2.39
N LEU A 104 11.32 -8.98 1.39
CA LEU A 104 10.38 -7.98 0.89
C LEU A 104 9.09 -8.02 1.69
N SER A 105 8.69 -6.86 2.20
CA SER A 105 7.41 -6.61 2.89
C SER A 105 6.29 -6.33 1.89
N SER A 106 5.03 -6.31 2.34
CA SER A 106 3.91 -5.85 1.50
C SER A 106 4.07 -4.40 1.04
N PHE A 107 4.71 -3.53 1.83
CA PHE A 107 5.11 -2.20 1.41
C PHE A 107 6.10 -2.22 0.23
N ASP A 108 7.10 -3.10 0.27
CA ASP A 108 8.06 -3.25 -0.83
C ASP A 108 7.40 -3.81 -2.10
N PHE A 109 6.39 -4.67 -1.94
CA PHE A 109 5.61 -5.15 -3.07
C PHE A 109 4.71 -4.05 -3.67
N LEU A 110 4.06 -3.23 -2.84
CA LEU A 110 3.27 -2.10 -3.31
C LEU A 110 4.13 -1.13 -4.12
N THR A 111 5.25 -0.69 -3.55
CA THR A 111 6.19 0.25 -4.21
C THR A 111 7.02 -0.39 -5.33
N GLY A 112 7.00 -1.72 -5.45
CA GLY A 112 7.73 -2.46 -6.47
C GLY A 112 7.06 -2.45 -7.84
N ILE A 113 5.77 -2.13 -7.89
CA ILE A 113 4.96 -2.02 -9.11
C ILE A 113 4.78 -0.54 -9.43
N ASP A 114 4.90 -0.19 -10.71
CA ASP A 114 4.60 1.15 -11.20
C ASP A 114 3.10 1.41 -11.22
N ASP A 115 2.67 2.61 -10.83
CA ASP A 115 1.26 2.96 -10.69
C ASP A 115 0.48 2.88 -12.00
N PHE A 116 1.13 3.11 -13.16
CA PHE A 116 0.50 2.95 -14.47
C PHE A 116 0.16 1.48 -14.78
N SER A 117 0.96 0.55 -14.26
CA SER A 117 0.79 -0.89 -14.48
C SER A 117 -0.07 -1.57 -13.42
N ARG A 118 -0.44 -0.86 -12.35
CA ARG A 118 -1.19 -1.40 -11.23
C ARG A 118 -2.66 -1.58 -11.60
N MET A 119 -3.21 -2.75 -11.29
CA MET A 119 -4.64 -3.00 -11.42
C MET A 119 -5.44 -2.23 -10.37
N GLY A 120 -6.67 -1.83 -10.73
CA GLY A 120 -7.55 -1.04 -9.89
C GLY A 120 -7.29 0.46 -10.01
N GLY A 121 -7.97 1.24 -9.16
CA GLY A 121 -7.93 2.71 -9.21
C GLY A 121 -7.10 3.36 -8.12
N PHE A 122 -6.19 2.62 -7.47
CA PHE A 122 -5.23 3.23 -6.55
C PHE A 122 -3.93 3.56 -7.29
N ARG A 123 -3.36 4.72 -6.98
CA ARG A 123 -2.03 5.15 -7.39
C ARG A 123 -1.26 5.56 -6.13
#